data_AF-A0A6C0C0W8-F1
#
_entry.id   AF-A0A6C0C0W8-F1
#
_cell.length_a   1.000
_cell.length_b   1.000
_cell.length_c   1.000
_cell.angle_alpha   90.00
_cell.angle_beta   90.00
_cell.angle_gamma   90.00
#
_symmetry.space_group_name_H-M   'P 1'
#
loop_
_entity.id
_entity.type
_entity.pdbx_description
1 polymer ?
#
loop_
_entity_poly.entity_id
_entity_poly.type
_entity_poly.pdbx_seq_one_letter_code
_entity_poly.pdbx_strand_id
1 'polypeptide(L)'
;MNFENLSFSLEENNNNNKIITEDDLMDDMENIEMSNDFTTEYDDFYAQEINYDTNYTKKELERIASYYEIPKRRKNKSQLIEEIILFEKTPDNICFVLQRKKFWQYIKELKEDNYLRQFIIFD
;
A
#
# COMPACT_ATOMS: atom_id res chain seq x y z
N MET A 1 -23.53 -25.03 34.49
CA MET A 1 -23.91 -24.29 33.27
C MET A 1 -24.38 -25.32 32.25
N ASN A 2 -25.68 -25.32 31.93
CA ASN A 2 -26.24 -26.18 30.89
C ASN A 2 -25.85 -25.60 29.53
N PHE A 3 -25.26 -26.41 28.65
CA PHE A 3 -25.18 -26.09 27.24
C PHE A 3 -26.48 -26.57 26.60
N GLU A 4 -27.38 -25.64 26.31
CA GLU A 4 -28.53 -25.93 25.45
C GLU A 4 -28.00 -26.22 24.04
N ASN A 5 -28.29 -27.42 23.53
CA ASN A 5 -27.92 -27.79 22.17
C ASN A 5 -28.74 -26.94 21.20
N LEU A 6 -28.05 -26.12 20.42
CA LEU A 6 -28.63 -25.26 19.39
C LEU A 6 -29.09 -26.13 18.22
N SER A 7 -30.39 -26.13 17.91
CA SER A 7 -30.93 -26.77 16.71
C SER A 7 -31.30 -25.72 15.66
N PHE A 8 -30.96 -25.98 14.40
CA PHE A 8 -31.36 -25.18 13.25
C PHE A 8 -32.09 -26.06 12.24
N SER A 9 -33.08 -25.48 11.57
CA SER A 9 -33.73 -26.04 10.38
C SER A 9 -33.65 -25.03 9.24
N LEU A 10 -33.34 -25.52 8.04
CA LEU A 10 -33.36 -24.75 6.80
C LEU A 10 -34.69 -25.04 6.08
N GLU A 11 -35.44 -23.98 5.79
CA GLU A 11 -36.58 -24.03 4.88
C GLU A 11 -36.22 -23.31 3.58
N GLU A 12 -36.22 -24.04 2.46
CA GLU A 12 -36.04 -23.45 1.13
C GLU A 12 -37.30 -22.70 0.73
N ASN A 13 -37.19 -21.38 0.61
CA ASN A 13 -38.26 -20.54 0.12
C ASN A 13 -38.26 -20.61 -1.41
N ASN A 14 -39.21 -21.35 -2.01
CA ASN A 14 -39.44 -21.44 -3.46
C ASN A 14 -40.00 -20.13 -4.05
N ASN A 15 -39.36 -19.00 -3.75
CA ASN A 15 -39.70 -17.71 -4.33
C ASN A 15 -39.02 -17.57 -5.69
N ASN A 16 -39.80 -17.88 -6.73
CA ASN A 16 -39.71 -17.39 -8.10
C ASN A 16 -38.30 -17.24 -8.68
N ASN A 17 -37.92 -18.19 -9.55
CA ASN A 17 -36.76 -18.09 -10.44
C ASN A 17 -36.80 -16.76 -11.21
N LYS A 18 -36.17 -15.70 -10.67
CA LYS A 18 -35.91 -14.47 -11.38
C LYS A 18 -34.99 -14.87 -12.53
N ILE A 19 -35.48 -14.76 -13.77
CA ILE A 19 -34.68 -15.06 -14.95
C ILE A 19 -33.59 -13.98 -15.00
N ILE A 20 -32.38 -14.35 -14.62
CA ILE A 20 -31.20 -13.49 -14.69
C ILE A 20 -30.83 -13.39 -16.17
N THR A 21 -30.80 -12.19 -16.71
CA THR A 21 -30.40 -11.95 -18.11
C THR A 21 -28.88 -11.77 -18.22
N GLU A 22 -28.33 -11.95 -19.42
CA GLU A 22 -26.91 -11.71 -19.68
C GLU A 22 -26.51 -10.26 -19.37
N ASP A 23 -27.40 -9.30 -19.64
CA ASP A 23 -27.19 -7.89 -19.32
C ASP A 23 -27.14 -7.64 -17.79
N ASP A 24 -27.98 -8.33 -17.00
CA ASP A 24 -27.92 -8.23 -15.53
C ASP A 24 -26.58 -8.74 -14.98
N LEU A 25 -26.02 -9.79 -15.59
CA LEU A 25 -24.72 -10.34 -15.19
C LEU A 25 -23.55 -9.43 -15.59
N MET A 26 -23.65 -8.76 -16.73
CA MET A 26 -22.64 -7.80 -17.20
C MET A 26 -22.60 -6.56 -16.30
N ASP A 27 -23.76 -6.04 -15.90
CA ASP A 27 -23.87 -4.86 -15.02
C ASP A 27 -23.35 -5.19 -13.60
N ASP A 28 -23.68 -6.36 -13.05
CA ASP A 28 -23.13 -6.83 -11.78
C ASP A 28 -21.59 -7.01 -11.86
N MET A 29 -21.07 -7.52 -12.99
CA MET A 29 -19.63 -7.71 -13.20
C MET A 29 -18.88 -6.39 -13.30
N GLU A 30 -19.42 -5.40 -14.02
CA GLU A 30 -18.82 -4.07 -14.16
C GLU A 30 -18.79 -3.32 -12.82
N ASN A 31 -19.84 -3.46 -12.01
CA ASN A 31 -19.88 -2.92 -10.63
C ASN A 31 -18.88 -3.63 -9.70
N ILE A 32 -18.65 -4.93 -9.88
CA ILE A 32 -17.63 -5.68 -9.12
C ILE A 32 -16.22 -5.26 -9.54
N GLU A 33 -15.94 -5.10 -10.83
CA GLU A 33 -14.62 -4.65 -11.31
C GLU A 33 -14.30 -3.23 -10.84
N MET A 34 -15.26 -2.30 -10.92
CA MET A 34 -15.08 -0.93 -10.45
C MET A 34 -14.90 -0.84 -8.92
N SER A 35 -15.58 -1.71 -8.16
CA SER A 35 -15.39 -1.78 -6.70
C SER A 35 -14.05 -2.43 -6.32
N ASN A 36 -13.61 -3.46 -7.05
CA ASN A 36 -12.32 -4.08 -6.84
C ASN A 36 -11.16 -3.10 -7.09
N ASP A 37 -11.18 -2.35 -8.20
CA ASP A 37 -10.11 -1.39 -8.55
C ASP A 37 -9.91 -0.34 -7.45
N PHE A 38 -11.02 0.24 -6.95
CA PHE A 38 -11.00 1.17 -5.83
C PHE A 38 -10.46 0.50 -4.55
N THR A 39 -10.90 -0.70 -4.20
CA THR A 39 -10.38 -1.39 -3.01
C THR A 39 -8.89 -1.71 -3.11
N THR A 40 -8.38 -2.11 -4.29
CA THR A 40 -6.97 -2.44 -4.47
C THR A 40 -6.03 -1.25 -4.34
N GLU A 41 -6.42 -0.06 -4.82
CA GLU A 41 -5.58 1.14 -4.69
C GLU A 41 -5.42 1.59 -3.23
N TYR A 42 -6.49 1.51 -2.44
CA TYR A 42 -6.49 1.84 -1.02
C TYR A 42 -5.68 0.80 -0.23
N ASP A 43 -5.86 -0.49 -0.50
CA ASP A 43 -5.11 -1.56 0.16
C ASP A 43 -3.60 -1.39 -0.06
N ASP A 44 -3.17 -1.09 -1.28
CA ASP A 44 -1.76 -0.80 -1.57
C ASP A 44 -1.26 0.46 -0.84
N PHE A 45 -2.08 1.51 -0.75
CA PHE A 45 -1.72 2.71 0.00
C PHE A 45 -1.48 2.39 1.50
N TYR A 46 -2.41 1.68 2.14
CA TYR A 46 -2.29 1.30 3.55
C TYR A 46 -1.11 0.37 3.80
N ALA A 47 -0.86 -0.58 2.90
CA ALA A 47 0.31 -1.46 2.99
C ALA A 47 1.61 -0.66 2.97
N GLN A 48 1.72 0.34 2.09
CA GLN A 48 2.88 1.22 2.04
C GLN A 48 3.00 2.10 3.29
N GLU A 49 1.89 2.63 3.82
CA GLU A 49 1.89 3.42 5.05
C GLU A 49 2.44 2.61 6.23
N ILE A 50 1.93 1.40 6.43
CA ILE A 50 2.40 0.48 7.49
C ILE A 50 3.89 0.15 7.30
N ASN A 51 4.31 -0.13 6.06
CA ASN A 51 5.70 -0.44 5.75
C ASN A 51 6.64 0.73 6.09
N TYR A 52 6.29 1.95 5.69
CA TYR A 52 7.10 3.12 5.98
C TYR A 52 7.09 3.47 7.47
N ASP A 53 5.97 3.30 8.16
CA ASP A 53 5.92 3.55 9.59
C ASP A 53 6.74 2.52 10.39
N THR A 54 6.69 1.25 10.00
CA THR A 54 7.37 0.17 10.73
C THR A 54 8.88 0.15 10.47
N ASN A 55 9.29 0.35 9.21
CA ASN A 55 10.67 0.08 8.78
C ASN A 55 11.56 1.32 8.66
N TYR A 56 11.01 2.53 8.81
CA TYR A 56 11.78 3.77 8.63
C TYR A 56 11.64 4.69 9.82
N THR A 57 12.77 5.28 10.21
CA THR A 57 12.81 6.39 11.16
C THR A 57 12.38 7.68 10.48
N LYS A 58 11.95 8.67 11.27
CA LYS A 58 11.60 10.00 10.74
C LYS A 58 12.77 10.63 9.96
N LYS A 59 14.02 10.43 10.41
CA LYS A 59 15.21 10.96 9.73
C LYS A 59 15.41 10.36 8.33
N GLU A 60 15.16 9.06 8.18
CA GLU A 60 15.25 8.39 6.88
C GLU A 60 14.14 8.84 5.93
N LEU A 61 12.92 9.03 6.46
CA LEU A 61 11.81 9.61 5.69
C LEU A 61 12.12 11.05 5.26
N GLU A 62 12.74 11.86 6.13
CA GLU A 62 13.23 13.18 5.74
C GLU A 62 14.29 13.10 4.64
N ARG A 63 15.16 12.10 4.62
CA ARG A 63 16.12 11.91 3.51
C ARG A 63 15.42 11.55 2.21
N ILE A 64 14.44 10.65 2.24
CA ILE A 64 13.63 10.31 1.06
C ILE A 64 12.89 11.55 0.54
N ALA A 65 12.21 12.28 1.42
CA ALA A 65 11.55 13.53 1.08
C ALA A 65 12.53 14.56 0.50
N SER A 66 13.76 14.63 1.01
CA SER A 66 14.80 15.51 0.44
C SER A 66 15.18 15.13 -0.98
N TYR A 67 15.30 13.82 -1.26
CA TYR A 67 15.64 13.32 -2.58
C TYR A 67 14.55 13.65 -3.62
N TYR A 68 13.28 13.59 -3.22
CA TYR A 68 12.14 13.99 -4.06
C TYR A 68 11.83 15.49 -4.02
N GLU A 69 12.64 16.30 -3.33
CA GLU A 69 12.41 17.73 -3.14
C GLU A 69 11.06 18.08 -2.46
N ILE A 70 10.52 17.14 -1.69
CA ILE A 70 9.28 17.31 -0.93
C ILE A 70 9.55 18.25 0.27
N PRO A 71 8.72 19.29 0.50
CA PRO A 71 8.91 20.21 1.62
C PRO A 71 8.79 19.50 2.98
N LYS A 72 9.84 19.50 3.80
CA LYS A 72 9.84 18.79 5.10
C LYS A 72 9.37 19.62 6.30
N ARG A 73 9.23 20.93 6.11
CA ARG A 73 9.06 21.89 7.22
C ARG A 73 7.72 21.66 7.92
N ARG A 74 7.75 21.55 9.25
CA ARG A 74 6.57 21.38 10.13
C ARG A 74 5.80 20.06 9.91
N LYS A 75 6.40 19.05 9.27
CA LYS A 75 5.74 17.75 9.08
C LYS A 75 6.11 16.75 10.18
N ASN A 76 5.10 16.04 10.66
CA ASN A 76 5.27 14.88 11.53
C ASN A 76 5.62 13.63 10.67
N LYS A 77 5.84 12.48 11.31
CA LYS A 77 6.26 11.26 10.61
C LYS A 77 5.17 10.77 9.63
N SER A 78 3.92 10.68 10.07
CA SER A 78 2.80 10.24 9.25
C SER A 78 2.56 11.15 8.03
N GLN A 79 2.63 12.47 8.20
CA GLN A 79 2.53 13.43 7.09
C GLN A 79 3.67 13.27 6.06
N LEU A 80 4.88 12.94 6.50
CA LEU A 80 5.98 12.64 5.56
C LEU A 80 5.71 11.35 4.79
N ILE A 81 5.18 10.32 5.46
CA ILE A 81 4.85 9.04 4.83
C ILE A 81 3.79 9.25 3.75
N GLU A 82 2.69 9.92 4.09
CA GLU A 82 1.59 10.19 3.17
C GLU A 82 2.08 10.90 1.89
N GLU A 83 2.90 11.95 2.05
CA GLU A 83 3.41 12.68 0.89
C GLU A 83 4.44 11.91 0.06
N ILE A 84 5.25 11.06 0.70
CA ILE A 84 6.15 10.16 -0.01
C ILE A 84 5.33 9.17 -0.84
N ILE A 85 4.29 8.56 -0.28
CA ILE A 85 3.45 7.61 -1.01
C ILE A 85 2.70 8.30 -2.15
N LEU A 86 2.16 9.49 -1.91
CA LEU A 86 1.49 10.29 -2.94
C LEU A 86 2.44 10.62 -4.11
N PHE A 87 3.67 11.02 -3.79
CA PHE A 87 4.71 11.24 -4.80
C PHE A 87 5.01 9.96 -5.58
N GLU A 88 5.12 8.82 -4.88
CA GLU A 88 5.49 7.53 -5.47
C GLU A 88 4.38 6.90 -6.32
N LYS A 89 3.11 7.15 -6.00
CA LYS A 89 1.95 6.71 -6.79
C LYS A 89 1.69 7.59 -8.01
N THR A 90 2.27 8.79 -8.07
CA THR A 90 2.13 9.66 -9.25
C THR A 90 2.89 9.05 -10.44
N PRO A 91 2.23 8.70 -11.56
CA PRO A 91 2.86 7.99 -12.67
C PRO A 91 4.07 8.72 -13.27
N ASP A 92 4.00 10.05 -13.34
CA ASP A 92 5.09 10.90 -13.86
C ASP A 92 6.38 10.79 -13.05
N ASN A 93 6.27 10.39 -11.79
CA ASN A 93 7.40 10.29 -10.88
C ASN A 93 8.11 8.92 -10.92
N ILE A 94 7.56 7.93 -11.63
CA ILE A 94 8.04 6.53 -11.60
C ILE A 94 9.56 6.40 -11.79
N CYS A 95 10.14 7.18 -12.71
CA CYS A 95 11.58 7.17 -12.97
C CYS A 95 12.39 7.59 -11.74
N PHE A 96 11.97 8.65 -11.04
CA PHE A 96 12.62 9.12 -9.82
C PHE A 96 12.49 8.10 -8.70
N VAL A 97 11.32 7.45 -8.58
CA VAL A 97 11.08 6.41 -7.57
C VAL A 97 12.00 5.21 -7.79
N LEU A 98 12.09 4.71 -9.03
CA LEU A 98 12.95 3.59 -9.39
C LEU A 98 14.43 3.93 -9.17
N GLN A 99 14.83 5.15 -9.53
CA GLN A 99 16.20 5.61 -9.33
C GLN A 99 16.56 5.70 -7.84
N ARG A 100 15.68 6.25 -7.01
CA ARG A 100 15.84 6.30 -5.55
C ARG A 100 16.00 4.90 -4.96
N LYS A 101 15.11 3.97 -5.30
CA LYS A 101 15.18 2.58 -4.82
C LYS A 101 16.50 1.92 -5.21
N LYS A 102 16.94 2.11 -6.45
CA LYS A 102 18.22 1.59 -6.97
C LYS A 102 19.42 2.17 -6.20
N PHE A 103 19.46 3.47 -5.96
CA PHE A 103 20.56 4.10 -5.24
C PHE A 103 20.62 3.68 -3.76
N TRP A 104 19.47 3.55 -3.11
CA TRP A 104 19.42 3.04 -1.73
C TRP A 104 19.91 1.60 -1.64
N GLN A 105 19.58 0.77 -2.63
CA GLN A 105 20.10 -0.59 -2.72
C GLN A 105 21.63 -0.60 -2.86
N TYR A 106 22.20 0.24 -3.72
CA TYR A 106 23.66 0.34 -3.83
C TYR A 106 24.32 0.78 -2.52
N ILE A 107 23.75 1.76 -1.81
CA ILE A 107 24.26 2.14 -0.49
C ILE A 107 24.19 0.98 0.50
N LYS A 108 23.11 0.18 0.46
CA LYS A 108 22.98 -1.00 1.30
C LYS A 108 24.07 -2.03 1.00
N GLU A 109 24.25 -2.40 -0.27
CA GLU A 109 25.29 -3.35 -0.70
C GLU A 109 26.69 -2.88 -0.31
N LEU A 110 26.99 -1.60 -0.52
CA LEU A 110 28.27 -1.01 -0.16
C LEU A 110 28.50 -0.95 1.37
N LYS A 111 27.43 -0.80 2.16
CA LYS A 111 27.49 -0.87 3.63
C LYS A 111 27.67 -2.31 4.14
N GLU A 112 27.28 -3.32 3.38
CA GLU A 112 27.48 -4.73 3.74
C GLU A 112 28.90 -5.22 3.41
N ASP A 113 29.60 -4.53 2.50
CA ASP A 113 30.99 -4.83 2.17
C ASP A 113 31.97 -4.47 3.31
N ASN A 114 32.94 -5.37 3.54
CA ASN A 114 33.90 -5.23 4.64
C ASN A 114 34.86 -4.05 4.48
N TYR A 115 35.25 -3.74 3.24
CA TYR A 115 36.24 -2.71 2.95
C TYR A 115 35.58 -1.36 2.69
N LEU A 116 34.52 -1.33 1.87
CA LEU A 116 33.88 -0.09 1.42
C LEU A 116 33.05 0.57 2.51
N ARG A 117 32.46 -0.20 3.44
CA ARG A 117 31.66 0.36 4.55
C ARG A 117 32.40 1.45 5.33
N GLN A 118 33.73 1.34 5.49
CA GLN A 118 34.51 2.31 6.27
C GLN A 118 34.56 3.71 5.63
N PHE A 119 34.23 3.83 4.34
CA PHE A 119 34.23 5.11 3.61
C PHE A 119 32.82 5.70 3.43
N ILE A 120 31.77 5.00 3.86
CA ILE A 120 30.40 5.40 3.61
C ILE A 120 29.84 6.08 4.85
N ILE A 121 29.62 7.39 4.74
CA ILE A 121 28.89 8.16 5.73
C ILE A 121 27.50 8.41 5.15
N PHE A 122 26.51 7.68 5.67
CA PHE A 122 25.12 7.78 5.24
C PHE A 122 24.21 7.64 6.46
N ASP A 123 24.24 8.68 7.30
CA ASP A 123 23.56 8.80 8.58
C ASP A 123 22.55 9.96 8.61
#